data_AF-A0A847X8Q2-F1
#
_entry.id   AF-A0A847X8Q2-F1
#
_cell.length_a   1.000
_cell.length_b   1.000
_cell.length_c   1.000
_cell.angle_alpha   90.00
_cell.angle_beta   90.00
_cell.angle_gamma   90.00
#
_symmetry.space_group_name_H-M   'P 1'
#
loop_
_entity.id
_entity.type
_entity.pdbx_description
1 polymer ?
#
loop_
_entity_poly.entity_id
_entity_poly.type
_entity_poly.pdbx_seq_one_letter_code
_entity_poly.pdbx_strand_id
1 'polypeptide(L)'
;MTIRLTTDEFLPLEMHKVRIVQKLNLPPVEERRKNMEEAGYNTFLLQNRDVFLDMLTDSGVNAMSDNQQAAMFIADDAYAGSETFNRLKASLVDVFHKDLYLPAHQGRACENIIASTYCKPGQFTPMNYHFTTTKAHIELNGS
;
A
#
# COMPACT_ATOMS: atom_id res chain seq x y z
N MET A 1 1.63 -16.85 17.76
CA MET A 1 1.80 -17.20 19.19
C MET A 1 0.67 -16.50 19.95
N THR A 2 -0.09 -17.22 20.77
CA THR A 2 -1.21 -16.66 21.54
C THR A 2 -0.91 -16.77 23.03
N ILE A 3 -1.45 -15.84 23.82
CA ILE A 3 -1.49 -15.94 25.27
C ILE A 3 -2.93 -16.19 25.71
N ARG A 4 -3.11 -17.01 26.75
CA ARG A 4 -4.42 -17.20 27.40
C ARG A 4 -4.54 -16.14 28.49
N LEU A 5 -5.57 -15.30 28.37
CA LEU A 5 -5.94 -14.32 29.38
C LEU A 5 -6.61 -15.00 30.57
N THR A 6 -6.73 -14.28 31.69
CA THR A 6 -7.48 -14.76 32.87
C THR A 6 -8.97 -14.95 32.61
N THR A 7 -9.48 -14.40 31.51
CA THR A 7 -10.85 -14.58 30.99
C THR A 7 -11.01 -15.85 30.15
N ASP A 8 -9.98 -16.68 30.02
CA ASP A 8 -9.89 -17.83 29.10
C ASP A 8 -9.89 -17.50 27.60
N GLU A 9 -9.86 -16.22 27.25
CA GLU A 9 -9.69 -15.76 25.88
C GLU A 9 -8.24 -15.87 25.41
N PHE A 10 -8.05 -16.13 24.12
CA PHE A 10 -6.73 -16.16 23.51
C PHE A 10 -6.46 -14.87 22.75
N LEU A 11 -5.40 -14.15 23.15
CA LEU A 11 -4.97 -12.93 22.48
C LEU A 11 -3.74 -13.25 21.60
N PRO A 12 -3.76 -12.94 20.29
CA PRO A 12 -2.57 -13.01 19.47
C PRO A 12 -1.56 -11.96 19.94
N LEU A 13 -0.30 -12.36 20.05
CA LEU A 13 0.78 -11.44 20.34
C LEU A 13 1.48 -11.02 19.06
N GLU A 14 1.87 -9.75 19.05
CA GLU A 14 2.73 -9.23 18.01
C GLU A 14 4.13 -9.82 18.15
N MET A 15 4.66 -10.37 17.06
CA MET A 15 5.93 -11.11 17.05
C MET A 15 7.10 -10.28 16.52
N HIS A 16 6.90 -8.96 16.38
CA HIS A 16 7.94 -8.01 16.05
C HIS A 16 8.11 -6.96 17.15
N LYS A 17 9.33 -6.43 17.27
CA LYS A 17 9.65 -5.34 18.19
C LYS A 17 9.59 -4.02 17.44
N VAL A 18 9.04 -2.99 18.07
CA VAL A 18 9.13 -1.62 17.56
C VAL A 18 10.60 -1.21 17.49
N ARG A 19 11.05 -0.79 16.30
CA ARG A 19 12.46 -0.48 16.00
C ARG A 19 12.69 1.00 15.69
N ILE A 20 11.87 1.56 14.81
CA ILE A 20 11.88 2.97 14.42
C ILE A 20 10.51 3.54 14.76
N VAL A 21 10.47 4.71 15.40
CA VAL A 21 9.24 5.35 15.87
C VAL A 21 9.06 6.72 15.24
N GLN A 22 7.81 7.05 14.93
CA GLN A 22 7.39 8.41 14.58
C GLN A 22 6.65 9.02 15.78
N LYS A 23 6.99 10.27 16.12
CA LYS A 23 6.31 10.98 17.21
C LYS A 23 4.87 11.27 16.81
N LEU A 24 3.93 10.89 17.66
CA LEU A 24 2.52 11.25 17.53
C LEU A 24 2.19 12.50 18.35
N ASN A 25 1.21 13.26 17.88
CA ASN A 25 0.60 14.36 18.61
C ASN A 25 -0.91 14.17 18.60
N LEU A 26 -1.56 14.31 19.75
CA LEU A 26 -3.01 14.34 19.84
C LEU A 26 -3.42 15.79 20.09
N PRO A 27 -3.88 16.54 19.06
CA PRO A 27 -4.32 17.90 19.26
C PRO A 27 -5.49 17.96 20.25
N PRO A 28 -5.60 19.01 21.09
CA PRO A 28 -6.77 19.24 21.91
C PRO A 28 -8.05 19.26 21.07
N VAL A 29 -9.19 18.93 21.70
CA VAL A 29 -10.46 18.80 20.98
C VAL A 29 -10.85 20.05 20.20
N GLU A 30 -10.58 21.25 20.74
CA GLU A 30 -10.86 22.52 20.07
C GLU A 30 -10.02 22.73 18.81
N GLU A 31 -8.75 22.31 18.82
CA GLU A 31 -7.87 22.38 17.65
C GLU A 31 -8.32 21.39 16.58
N ARG A 32 -8.74 20.18 16.97
CA ARG A 32 -9.32 19.21 16.03
C ARG A 32 -10.58 19.74 15.36
N ARG A 33 -11.47 20.40 16.11
CA ARG A 33 -12.69 21.02 15.57
C ARG A 33 -12.32 22.09 14.54
N LYS A 34 -11.41 23.00 14.89
CA LYS A 34 -10.92 24.05 13.99
C LYS A 34 -10.31 23.47 12.72
N ASN A 35 -9.42 22.48 12.84
CA ASN A 35 -8.77 21.83 11.70
C ASN A 35 -9.79 21.15 10.76
N MET A 36 -10.85 20.57 11.33
CA MET A 36 -11.93 19.97 10.54
C MET A 36 -12.80 21.01 9.83
N GLU A 37 -13.10 22.14 10.49
CA GLU A 37 -13.79 23.28 9.88
C GLU A 37 -12.98 23.86 8.71
N GLU A 38 -11.67 24.07 8.90
CA GLU A 38 -10.76 24.56 7.85
C GLU A 38 -10.60 23.58 6.69
N ALA A 39 -10.65 22.26 6.96
CA ALA A 39 -10.66 21.22 5.95
C ALA A 39 -12.04 21.04 5.26
N GLY A 40 -13.01 21.91 5.54
CA GLY A 40 -14.35 21.85 4.93
C GLY A 40 -15.09 20.56 5.26
N TYR A 41 -14.87 20.00 6.45
CA TYR A 41 -15.41 18.72 6.88
C TYR A 41 -15.07 17.53 5.98
N ASN A 42 -13.98 17.61 5.21
CA ASN A 42 -13.43 16.52 4.41
C ASN A 42 -12.09 16.03 4.99
N THR A 43 -12.03 14.78 5.46
CA THR A 43 -10.82 14.21 6.05
C THR A 43 -9.65 14.08 5.06
N PHE A 44 -9.91 14.00 3.76
CA PHE A 44 -8.86 14.02 2.73
C PHE A 44 -8.07 15.34 2.69
N LEU A 45 -8.61 16.42 3.25
CA LEU A 45 -7.98 17.73 3.28
C LEU A 45 -7.28 18.03 4.61
N LEU A 46 -7.38 17.15 5.61
CA LEU A 46 -6.64 17.26 6.86
C LEU A 46 -5.13 17.10 6.63
N GLN A 47 -4.34 17.86 7.37
CA GLN A 47 -2.89 17.68 7.38
C GLN A 47 -2.52 16.57 8.36
N ASN A 48 -1.63 15.65 7.97
CA ASN A 48 -1.30 14.48 8.79
C ASN A 48 -0.74 14.84 10.19
N ARG A 49 -0.06 15.98 10.34
CA ARG A 49 0.44 16.46 11.65
C ARG A 49 -0.68 16.70 12.68
N ASP A 50 -1.91 16.90 12.19
CA ASP A 50 -3.11 17.19 12.97
C ASP A 50 -3.96 15.93 13.21
N VAL A 51 -3.50 14.78 12.70
CA VAL A 51 -4.14 13.47 12.81
C VAL A 51 -3.34 12.60 13.78
N PHE A 52 -3.98 12.08 14.82
CA PHE A 52 -3.31 11.22 15.81
C PHE A 52 -3.16 9.77 15.32
N LEU A 53 -4.21 9.22 14.73
CA LEU A 53 -4.24 7.90 14.11
C LEU A 53 -4.82 8.05 12.70
N ASP A 54 -3.96 7.94 11.69
CA ASP A 54 -4.38 7.97 10.29
C ASP A 54 -4.84 6.57 9.86
N MET A 55 -6.16 6.42 9.66
CA MET A 55 -6.80 5.20 9.18
C MET A 55 -7.44 5.43 7.81
N LEU A 56 -6.98 6.42 7.04
CA LEU A 56 -7.54 6.76 5.74
C LEU A 56 -7.35 5.63 4.71
N THR A 57 -6.19 4.97 4.75
CA THR A 57 -5.83 3.90 3.82
C THR A 57 -4.75 3.01 4.42
N ASP A 58 -4.62 1.79 3.92
CA ASP A 58 -3.51 0.87 4.12
C ASP A 58 -2.45 0.95 3.00
N SER A 59 -2.70 1.76 1.96
CA SER A 59 -1.85 1.90 0.79
C SER A 59 -0.61 2.76 1.06
N GLY A 60 0.54 2.11 1.21
CA GLY A 60 1.84 2.80 1.29
C GLY A 60 2.17 3.41 2.65
N VAL A 61 1.37 3.12 3.68
CA VAL A 61 1.54 3.65 5.05
C VAL A 61 2.03 2.59 6.05
N ASN A 62 2.62 1.50 5.54
CA ASN A 62 3.12 0.39 6.35
C ASN A 62 4.46 0.71 7.02
N ALA A 63 4.68 0.15 8.22
CA ALA A 63 5.99 0.18 8.84
C ALA A 63 6.90 -0.89 8.19
N MET A 64 8.05 -0.46 7.67
CA MET A 64 9.08 -1.37 7.16
C MET A 64 9.96 -1.91 8.29
N SER A 65 10.41 -3.15 8.15
CA SER A 65 11.45 -3.75 9.00
C SER A 65 12.80 -3.07 8.82
N ASP A 66 13.70 -3.27 9.78
CA ASP A 66 15.10 -2.82 9.67
C ASP A 66 15.83 -3.43 8.47
N ASN A 67 15.57 -4.69 8.12
CA ASN A 67 16.13 -5.32 6.93
C ASN A 67 15.66 -4.63 5.63
N GLN A 68 14.40 -4.21 5.55
CA GLN A 68 13.89 -3.47 4.39
C GLN A 68 14.53 -2.07 4.31
N GLN A 69 14.68 -1.39 5.44
CA GLN A 69 15.38 -0.11 5.51
C GLN A 69 16.85 -0.27 5.08
N ALA A 70 17.55 -1.31 5.56
CA ALA A 70 18.92 -1.61 5.15
C ALA A 70 19.02 -1.90 3.65
N ALA A 71 18.05 -2.63 3.07
CA ALA A 71 18.01 -2.92 1.64
C ALA A 71 17.92 -1.65 0.78
N MET A 72 17.27 -0.59 1.27
CA MET A 72 17.22 0.71 0.56
C MET A 72 18.60 1.36 0.45
N PHE A 73 19.51 1.16 1.41
CA PHE A 73 20.87 1.71 1.35
C PHE A 73 21.82 0.96 0.42
N ILE A 74 21.44 -0.24 -0.05
CA ILE A 74 22.22 -1.09 -0.95
C ILE A 74 21.46 -1.37 -2.26
N ALA A 75 20.52 -0.50 -2.60
CA ALA A 75 19.85 -0.52 -3.89
C ALA A 75 20.87 -0.24 -5.01
N ASP A 76 20.67 -0.91 -6.13
CA ASP A 76 21.45 -0.71 -7.35
C ASP A 76 20.62 0.12 -8.34
N ASP A 77 21.01 1.38 -8.52
CA ASP A 77 20.29 2.38 -9.31
C ASP A 77 20.67 2.35 -10.80
N ALA A 78 21.33 1.28 -11.27
CA ALA A 78 21.64 1.11 -12.68
C ALA A 78 20.38 1.19 -13.56
N TYR A 79 20.46 2.00 -14.63
CA TYR A 79 19.36 2.21 -15.58
C TYR A 79 18.89 0.92 -16.26
N ALA A 80 19.82 0.00 -16.52
CA ALA A 80 19.54 -1.33 -17.06
C ALA A 80 20.47 -2.34 -16.39
N GLY A 81 19.93 -3.53 -16.09
CA GLY A 81 20.70 -4.62 -15.47
C GLY A 81 20.90 -4.46 -13.96
N SER A 82 20.04 -3.71 -13.26
CA SER A 82 20.08 -3.55 -11.81
C SER A 82 20.03 -4.90 -11.09
N GLU A 83 20.94 -5.12 -10.14
CA GLU A 83 20.90 -6.32 -9.30
C GLU A 83 19.70 -6.30 -8.33
N THR A 84 19.14 -5.12 -8.05
CA THR A 84 17.89 -5.01 -7.27
C THR A 84 16.70 -5.61 -8.04
N PHE A 85 16.66 -5.43 -9.36
CA PHE A 85 15.69 -6.08 -10.23
C PHE A 85 15.82 -7.60 -10.17
N ASN A 86 17.05 -8.14 -10.25
CA ASN A 86 17.28 -9.59 -10.20
C ASN A 86 16.84 -10.21 -8.87
N ARG A 87 17.12 -9.54 -7.74
CA ARG A 87 16.63 -9.97 -6.42
C ARG A 87 15.11 -10.01 -6.35
N LEU A 88 14.42 -8.98 -6.88
CA LEU A 88 12.96 -8.97 -6.94
C LEU A 88 12.43 -10.10 -7.82
N LYS A 89 13.04 -10.34 -8.99
CA LYS A 89 12.68 -11.45 -9.88
C LYS A 89 12.75 -12.80 -9.17
N ALA A 90 13.85 -13.05 -8.44
CA ALA A 90 14.03 -14.30 -7.70
C ALA A 90 12.91 -14.51 -6.67
N SER A 91 12.55 -13.48 -5.90
CA SER A 91 11.44 -13.56 -4.96
C SER A 91 10.08 -13.79 -5.64
N LEU A 92 9.83 -13.18 -6.80
CA LEU A 92 8.59 -13.40 -7.55
C LEU A 92 8.48 -14.83 -8.09
N VAL A 93 9.59 -15.42 -8.54
CA VAL A 93 9.63 -16.84 -8.97
C VAL A 93 9.39 -17.77 -7.78
N ASP A 94 10.00 -17.48 -6.63
CA ASP A 94 9.83 -18.27 -5.41
C ASP A 94 8.40 -18.23 -4.88
N VAL A 95 7.81 -17.04 -4.77
CA VAL A 95 6.48 -16.83 -4.16
C VAL A 95 5.32 -17.08 -5.12
N PHE A 96 5.44 -16.63 -6.37
CA PHE A 96 4.33 -16.65 -7.35
C PHE A 96 4.54 -17.62 -8.51
N HIS A 97 5.74 -18.23 -8.63
CA HIS A 97 6.08 -19.14 -9.72
C HIS A 97 5.88 -18.52 -11.12
N LYS A 98 6.30 -17.25 -11.27
CA LYS A 98 6.24 -16.51 -12.54
C LYS A 98 7.62 -16.12 -13.03
N ASP A 99 7.99 -16.59 -14.22
CA ASP A 99 9.28 -16.29 -14.85
C ASP A 99 9.34 -14.90 -15.50
N LEU A 100 8.18 -14.39 -15.91
CA LEU A 100 8.01 -13.09 -16.55
C LEU A 100 7.38 -12.12 -15.56
N TYR A 101 8.00 -10.95 -15.43
CA TYR A 101 7.45 -9.84 -14.66
C TYR A 101 7.86 -8.51 -15.28
N LEU A 102 7.02 -7.50 -15.10
CA LEU A 102 7.27 -6.12 -15.49
C LEU A 102 7.02 -5.24 -14.27
N PRO A 103 8.05 -4.60 -13.69
CA PRO A 103 7.84 -3.70 -12.56
C PRO A 103 7.09 -2.44 -13.01
N ALA A 104 6.22 -1.94 -12.14
CA ALA A 104 5.60 -0.63 -12.27
C ALA A 104 5.64 0.08 -10.91
N HIS A 105 5.44 1.39 -10.89
CA HIS A 105 5.57 2.17 -9.66
C HIS A 105 4.51 1.81 -8.60
N GLN A 106 3.30 1.37 -9.01
CA GLN A 106 2.25 0.88 -8.11
C GLN A 106 1.13 0.15 -8.88
N GLY A 107 0.12 -0.36 -8.17
CA GLY A 107 -0.98 -1.16 -8.72
C GLY A 107 -1.69 -0.55 -9.92
N ARG A 108 -2.11 0.72 -9.86
CA ARG A 108 -2.85 1.36 -10.97
C ARG A 108 -2.07 1.43 -12.29
N ALA A 109 -0.74 1.47 -12.24
CA ALA A 109 0.08 1.43 -13.44
C ALA A 109 0.09 0.04 -14.08
N CYS A 110 0.13 -1.01 -13.26
CA CYS A 110 -0.06 -2.38 -13.73
C CYS A 110 -1.44 -2.55 -14.37
N GLU A 111 -2.50 -2.03 -13.73
CA GLU A 111 -3.87 -2.06 -14.26
C GLU A 111 -3.95 -1.36 -15.63
N ASN A 112 -3.33 -0.19 -15.78
CA ASN A 112 -3.30 0.53 -17.04
C ASN A 112 -2.60 -0.28 -18.15
N ILE A 113 -1.44 -0.86 -17.86
CA ILE A 113 -0.69 -1.68 -18.83
C ILE A 113 -1.55 -2.88 -19.26
N ILE A 114 -2.21 -3.56 -18.32
CA ILE A 114 -3.06 -4.72 -18.61
C ILE A 114 -4.29 -4.28 -19.43
N ALA A 115 -5.04 -3.28 -18.97
CA ALA A 115 -6.28 -2.85 -19.62
C ALA A 115 -6.03 -2.32 -21.04
N SER A 116 -4.98 -1.49 -21.23
CA SER A 116 -4.62 -0.98 -22.57
C SER A 116 -4.13 -2.06 -23.53
N THR A 117 -3.62 -3.17 -23.01
CA THR A 117 -3.15 -4.30 -23.84
C THR A 117 -4.30 -5.25 -24.20
N TYR A 118 -5.23 -5.51 -23.27
CA TYR A 118 -6.19 -6.61 -23.39
C TYR A 118 -7.65 -6.18 -23.58
N CYS A 119 -8.06 -5.03 -23.07
CA CYS A 119 -9.44 -4.55 -23.21
C CYS A 119 -9.63 -3.83 -24.55
N LYS A 120 -10.77 -4.08 -25.20
CA LYS A 120 -11.13 -3.46 -26.48
C LYS A 120 -12.60 -3.03 -26.48
N PRO A 121 -12.96 -2.00 -27.27
CA PRO A 121 -14.35 -1.60 -27.45
C PRO A 121 -15.28 -2.77 -27.79
N GLY A 122 -16.35 -2.90 -27.02
CA GLY A 122 -17.38 -3.94 -27.21
C GLY A 122 -17.05 -5.30 -26.59
N GLN A 123 -15.93 -5.43 -25.87
CA GLN A 123 -15.67 -6.56 -24.99
C GLN A 123 -16.33 -6.35 -23.62
N PHE A 124 -16.43 -7.44 -22.85
CA PHE A 124 -16.88 -7.40 -21.47
C PHE A 124 -15.77 -7.94 -20.57
N THR A 125 -15.43 -7.21 -19.51
CA THR A 125 -14.42 -7.64 -18.52
C THR A 125 -15.10 -8.06 -17.21
N PRO A 126 -15.37 -9.36 -16.99
CA PRO A 126 -16.00 -9.82 -15.75
C PRO A 126 -15.04 -9.69 -14.57
N MET A 127 -15.56 -9.22 -13.43
CA MET A 127 -14.85 -9.15 -12.15
C MET A 127 -15.77 -9.60 -11.01
N ASN A 128 -15.20 -10.21 -9.98
CA ASN A 128 -15.93 -10.57 -8.76
C ASN A 128 -16.32 -9.35 -7.91
N TYR A 129 -15.54 -8.26 -8.01
CA TYR A 129 -15.92 -6.91 -7.61
C TYR A 129 -14.96 -5.90 -8.27
N HIS A 130 -15.42 -4.68 -8.53
CA HIS A 130 -14.58 -3.64 -9.14
C HIS A 130 -13.89 -2.77 -8.08
N PHE A 131 -12.56 -2.69 -8.14
CA PHE A 131 -11.82 -1.60 -7.51
C PHE A 131 -11.85 -0.35 -8.40
N THR A 132 -11.77 0.83 -7.78
CA THR A 132 -12.06 2.11 -8.44
C THR A 132 -11.14 2.39 -9.63
N THR A 133 -9.83 2.22 -9.47
CA THR A 133 -8.87 2.45 -10.56
C THR A 133 -8.91 1.37 -11.62
N THR A 134 -9.13 0.10 -11.24
CA THR A 134 -9.23 -1.00 -12.19
C THR A 134 -10.40 -0.79 -13.15
N LYS A 135 -11.58 -0.46 -12.61
CA LYS A 135 -12.77 -0.16 -13.42
C LYS A 135 -12.54 1.04 -14.33
N ALA A 136 -11.97 2.11 -13.82
CA ALA A 136 -11.66 3.30 -14.63
C ALA A 136 -10.77 2.95 -15.82
N HIS A 137 -9.72 2.13 -15.64
CA HIS A 137 -8.87 1.71 -16.74
C HIS A 137 -9.57 0.79 -17.75
N ILE A 138 -10.47 -0.09 -17.31
CA ILE A 138 -11.27 -0.94 -18.21
C ILE A 138 -12.22 -0.06 -19.05
N GLU A 139 -12.99 0.83 -18.42
CA GLU A 139 -13.97 1.70 -19.08
C GLU A 139 -13.28 2.67 -20.05
N LEU A 140 -12.11 3.21 -19.70
CA LEU A 140 -11.29 4.06 -20.59
C LEU A 140 -10.88 3.33 -21.88
N ASN A 141 -10.77 2.01 -21.86
CA ASN A 141 -10.45 1.19 -23.04
C ASN A 141 -11.70 0.62 -23.73
N GLY A 142 -12.90 1.05 -23.32
CA GLY A 142 -14.17 0.72 -23.99
C GLY A 142 -14.72 -0.67 -23.71
N SER A 143 -14.23 -1.34 -22.67
CA SER A 143 -14.72 -2.64 -22.21
C SER A 143 -15.53 -2.53 -20.91
#